data_AF-A0A841RQE6-F1
#
_entry.id   AF-A0A841RQE6-F1
#
_cell.length_a   1.000
_cell.length_b   1.000
_cell.length_c   1.000
_cell.angle_alpha   90.00
_cell.angle_beta   90.00
_cell.angle_gamma   90.00
#
_symmetry.space_group_name_H-M   'P 1'
#
loop_
_entity.id
_entity.type
_entity.pdbx_description
1 polymer ?
#
loop_
_entity_poly.entity_id
_entity_poly.type
_entity_poly.pdbx_seq_one_letter_code
_entity_poly.pdbx_strand_id
1 'polypeptide(L)'
;MMVYVPFGLGIVIGLIMVLATKLLEKFNYTLSILPSIIGFVAVAVLIFVSFEVRGFEGAGYALLGIPIFLFSLYTLIMALNDKNKAKE
;
A
#
# COMPACT_ATOMS: atom_id res chain seq x y z
N MET A 1 4.40 23.10 0.91
CA MET A 1 3.99 22.35 -0.31
C MET A 1 4.70 21.01 -0.46
N MET A 2 6.00 20.89 -0.13
CA MET A 2 6.79 19.67 -0.38
C MET A 2 6.46 18.43 0.50
N VAL A 3 5.81 18.59 1.66
CA VAL A 3 5.41 17.45 2.52
C VAL A 3 4.03 16.89 2.15
N TYR A 4 3.10 17.75 1.72
CA TYR A 4 1.73 17.35 1.41
C TYR A 4 1.62 16.54 0.13
N VAL A 5 2.51 16.78 -0.85
CA VAL A 5 2.49 16.07 -2.13
C VAL A 5 2.86 14.59 -1.98
N PRO A 6 3.98 14.21 -1.33
CA PRO A 6 4.31 12.80 -1.11
C PRO A 6 3.24 12.06 -0.30
N PHE A 7 2.72 12.69 0.76
CA PHE A 7 1.67 12.08 1.57
C PHE A 7 0.37 11.88 0.78
N GLY A 8 -0.06 12.92 0.05
CA GLY A 8 -1.27 12.87 -0.77
C GLY A 8 -1.18 11.83 -1.88
N LEU A 9 -0.03 11.74 -2.56
CA LEU A 9 0.23 10.69 -3.54
C LEU A 9 0.14 9.29 -2.93
N GLY A 10 0.70 9.11 -1.73
CA GLY A 10 0.61 7.84 -1.02
C GLY A 10 -0.82 7.45 -0.64
N ILE A 11 -1.67 8.42 -0.29
CA ILE A 11 -3.11 8.19 -0.09
C ILE A 11 -3.77 7.78 -1.41
N VAL A 12 -3.50 8.48 -2.52
CA VAL A 12 -4.08 8.14 -3.83
C VAL A 12 -3.69 6.73 -4.25
N ILE A 13 -2.42 6.35 -4.10
CA ILE A 13 -1.95 4.98 -4.36
C ILE A 13 -2.67 3.99 -3.45
N GLY A 14 -2.79 4.29 -2.16
CA GLY A 14 -3.51 3.45 -1.21
C GLY A 14 -4.99 3.23 -1.56
N LEU A 15 -5.68 4.28 -2.04
CA LEU A 15 -7.06 4.16 -2.53
C LEU A 15 -7.14 3.27 -3.78
N ILE A 16 -6.19 3.39 -4.70
CA ILE A 16 -6.09 2.51 -5.88
C ILE A 16 -5.91 1.05 -5.44
N MET A 17 -5.07 0.81 -4.43
CA MET A 17 -4.88 -0.54 -3.88
C MET A 17 -6.19 -1.11 -3.31
N VAL A 18 -6.96 -0.33 -2.56
CA VAL A 18 -8.26 -0.76 -2.03
C VAL A 18 -9.23 -1.14 -3.15
N LEU A 19 -9.31 -0.31 -4.19
CA LEU A 19 -10.16 -0.59 -5.36
C LEU A 19 -9.68 -1.85 -6.09
N ALA A 20 -8.37 -2.01 -6.27
CA ALA A 20 -7.79 -3.19 -6.90
C ALA A 20 -8.07 -4.46 -6.10
N THR A 21 -7.90 -4.44 -4.77
CA THR A 21 -8.23 -5.59 -3.91
C THR A 21 -9.70 -5.97 -4.06
N LYS A 22 -10.63 -5.02 -3.94
CA LYS A 22 -12.07 -5.30 -4.11
C LYS A 22 -12.42 -5.83 -5.50
N LEU A 23 -11.74 -5.35 -6.53
CA LEU A 23 -11.95 -5.84 -7.89
C LEU A 23 -11.47 -7.28 -8.02
N LEU A 24 -10.28 -7.59 -7.52
CA LEU A 24 -9.67 -8.92 -7.59
C LEU A 24 -10.39 -9.94 -6.68
N GLU A 25 -10.95 -9.52 -5.55
CA GLU A 25 -11.80 -10.37 -4.68
C GLU A 25 -12.94 -11.01 -5.47
N LYS A 26 -13.56 -10.27 -6.39
CA LYS A 26 -14.65 -10.79 -7.24
C LYS A 26 -14.23 -11.95 -8.15
N PHE A 27 -12.94 -12.06 -8.46
CA PHE A 27 -12.41 -13.09 -9.35
C PHE A 27 -11.76 -14.23 -8.59
N ASN A 28 -10.86 -13.91 -7.65
CA ASN A 28 -10.09 -14.90 -6.90
C ASN A 28 -9.48 -14.29 -5.63
N TYR A 29 -9.73 -14.91 -4.47
CA TYR A 29 -9.16 -14.47 -3.19
C TYR A 29 -7.62 -14.43 -3.19
N THR A 30 -6.96 -15.34 -3.90
CA THR A 30 -5.49 -15.39 -3.93
C THR A 30 -4.95 -14.16 -4.66
N LEU A 31 -5.67 -13.70 -5.69
CA LEU A 31 -5.33 -12.49 -6.41
C LEU A 31 -5.61 -11.22 -5.59
N SER A 32 -6.61 -11.22 -4.70
CA SER A 32 -6.90 -10.05 -3.87
C SER A 32 -5.83 -9.73 -2.82
N ILE A 33 -4.99 -10.70 -2.47
CA ILE A 33 -3.83 -10.49 -1.61
C ILE A 33 -2.71 -9.74 -2.36
N LEU A 34 -2.66 -9.83 -3.69
CA LEU A 34 -1.55 -9.32 -4.50
C LEU A 34 -1.30 -7.80 -4.34
N PRO A 35 -2.32 -6.92 -4.36
CA PRO A 35 -2.12 -5.50 -4.09
C PRO A 35 -1.41 -5.24 -2.76
N SER A 36 -1.75 -5.97 -1.70
CA SER A 36 -1.11 -5.79 -0.38
C SER A 36 0.37 -6.16 -0.40
N ILE A 37 0.74 -7.27 -1.07
CA ILE A 37 2.13 -7.72 -1.20
C ILE A 37 2.94 -6.68 -1.99
N ILE A 38 2.39 -6.20 -3.12
CA ILE A 38 3.03 -5.15 -3.93
C ILE A 38 3.26 -3.90 -3.09
N GLY A 39 2.27 -3.50 -2.29
CA GLY A 39 2.38 -2.36 -1.38
C GLY A 39 3.50 -2.53 -0.35
N PHE A 40 3.64 -3.68 0.29
CA PHE A 40 4.74 -3.95 1.22
C PHE A 40 6.11 -3.92 0.54
N VAL A 41 6.23 -4.48 -0.67
CA VAL A 41 7.47 -4.41 -1.46
C VAL A 41 7.81 -2.97 -1.80
N ALA A 42 6.82 -2.17 -2.24
CA ALA A 42 7.02 -0.76 -2.53
C ALA A 42 7.48 0.01 -1.29
N VAL A 43 6.91 -0.25 -0.12
CA VAL A 43 7.33 0.36 1.15
C VAL A 43 8.77 0.00 1.49
N ALA A 44 9.17 -1.27 1.36
CA ALA A 44 10.54 -1.69 1.62
C ALA A 44 11.55 -0.95 0.70
N VAL A 45 11.21 -0.81 -0.59
CA VAL A 45 12.02 -0.05 -1.55
C VAL A 45 12.07 1.44 -1.18
N LEU A 46 10.93 2.05 -0.85
CA LEU A 46 10.87 3.47 -0.46
C LEU A 46 11.68 3.76 0.81
N ILE A 47 11.65 2.86 1.79
CA ILE A 47 12.46 2.98 3.00
C ILE A 47 13.95 2.87 2.64
N PHE A 48 14.35 1.90 1.82
CA PHE A 48 15.74 1.78 1.37
C PHE A 48 16.21 3.06 0.66
N VAL A 49 15.42 3.56 -0.28
CA VAL A 49 15.72 4.82 -1.00
C VAL A 49 15.77 6.02 -0.04
N SER A 50 14.93 6.05 1.00
CA SER A 50 14.94 7.14 1.99
C SER A 50 16.22 7.19 2.83
N PHE A 51 16.96 6.08 2.95
CA PHE A 51 18.26 6.05 3.62
C PHE A 51 19.41 6.46 2.70
N GLU A 52 19.31 6.15 1.41
CA GLU A 52 20.31 6.53 0.40
C GLU A 52 20.19 8.02 0.04
N VAL A 53 18.96 8.50 -0.19
CA VAL A 53 18.70 9.90 -0.51
C VAL A 53 18.62 10.72 0.78
N ARG A 54 19.53 11.67 0.95
CA ARG A 54 19.57 12.51 2.16
C ARG A 54 18.73 13.78 2.03
N GLY A 55 18.39 14.37 3.18
CA GLY A 55 17.68 15.65 3.24
C GLY A 55 16.18 15.52 2.97
N PHE A 56 15.58 16.58 2.40
CA PHE A 56 14.13 16.68 2.24
C PHE A 56 13.53 15.64 1.27
N GLU A 57 14.27 15.24 0.24
CA GLU A 57 13.79 14.23 -0.72
C GLU A 57 13.69 12.85 -0.08
N GLY A 58 14.71 12.45 0.70
CA GLY A 58 14.70 11.22 1.51
C GLY A 58 13.51 11.15 2.45
N ALA A 59 13.28 12.24 3.21
CA ALA A 59 12.11 12.36 4.07
C ALA A 59 10.79 12.27 3.29
N GLY A 60 10.75 12.77 2.05
CA GLY A 60 9.62 12.65 1.14
C GLY A 60 9.29 11.20 0.78
N TYR A 61 10.30 10.37 0.48
CA TYR A 61 10.11 8.94 0.20
C TYR A 61 9.60 8.16 1.42
N ALA A 62 10.16 8.43 2.61
CA ALA A 62 9.67 7.85 3.85
C ALA A 62 8.20 8.24 4.12
N LEU A 63 7.87 9.52 3.92
CA LEU A 63 6.54 10.06 4.14
C LEU A 63 5.50 9.58 3.11
N LEU A 64 5.92 9.29 1.87
CA LEU A 64 5.12 8.58 0.87
C LEU A 64 4.88 7.11 1.29
N GLY A 65 5.89 6.47 1.88
CA GLY A 65 5.80 5.08 2.34
C GLY A 65 4.79 4.85 3.46
N ILE A 66 4.63 5.81 4.38
CA ILE A 66 3.70 5.68 5.53
C ILE A 66 2.25 5.35 5.12
N PRO A 67 1.57 6.15 4.29
CA PRO A 67 0.20 5.84 3.87
C PRO A 67 0.15 4.54 3.05
N ILE A 68 1.10 4.27 2.17
CA ILE A 68 1.14 3.02 1.39
C ILE A 68 1.22 1.81 2.33
N PHE A 69 2.03 1.88 3.39
CA PHE A 69 2.12 0.85 4.41
C PHE A 69 0.79 0.61 5.12
N LEU A 70 0.12 1.68 5.57
CA LEU A 70 -1.18 1.59 6.23
C LEU A 70 -2.25 0.97 5.31
N PHE A 71 -2.29 1.37 4.04
CA PHE A 71 -3.20 0.78 3.07
C PHE A 71 -2.83 -0.65 2.70
N SER A 72 -1.54 -1.01 2.66
CA SER A 72 -1.09 -2.39 2.46
C SER A 72 -1.60 -3.29 3.59
N LEU A 73 -1.49 -2.83 4.84
CA LEU A 73 -2.00 -3.56 5.99
C LEU A 73 -3.54 -3.67 5.94
N TYR A 74 -4.23 -2.58 5.65
CA TYR A 74 -5.69 -2.56 5.54
C TYR A 74 -6.20 -3.51 4.44
N THR A 75 -5.61 -3.47 3.25
CA THR A 75 -6.00 -4.33 2.13
C THR A 75 -5.69 -5.80 2.37
N LEU A 76 -4.59 -6.10 3.08
CA LEU A 76 -4.30 -7.47 3.52
C LEU A 76 -5.39 -7.99 4.48
N ILE A 77 -5.74 -7.21 5.51
CA ILE A 77 -6.79 -7.58 6.47
C ILE A 77 -8.13 -7.78 5.76
N MET A 78 -8.47 -6.89 4.82
CA MET A 78 -9.69 -6.99 4.02
C MET A 78 -9.73 -8.31 3.23
N ALA A 79 -8.67 -8.62 2.48
CA ALA A 79 -8.57 -9.85 1.68
C ALA A 79 -8.63 -11.12 2.54
N LEU A 80 -8.00 -11.11 3.72
CA LEU A 80 -8.02 -12.24 4.65
C LEU A 80 -9.41 -12.47 5.28
N ASN A 81 -10.13 -11.40 5.61
CA ASN A 81 -11.48 -11.50 6.15
C ASN A 81 -12.47 -12.07 5.11
N ASP A 82 -12.31 -11.73 3.84
CA ASP A 82 -13.19 -12.23 2.77
C ASP A 82 -12.99 -13.74 2.52
N LYS A 83 -11.74 -14.23 2.62
CA LYS A 83 -11.44 -15.67 2.58
C LYS A 83 -12.16 -16.46 3.67
N ASN A 84 -12.33 -15.89 4.87
CA ASN A 84 -13.05 -16.56 5.95
C ASN A 84 -14.54 -16.67 5.64
N LYS A 85 -15.15 -15.63 5.04
CA LYS A 85 -16.54 -15.66 4.59
C LYS A 85 -16.78 -16.67 3.47
N ALA A 86 -15.83 -16.84 2.56
CA ALA A 86 -15.95 -17.82 1.47
C ALA A 86 -15.86 -19.29 1.93
N LYS A 87 -15.53 -19.54 3.21
CA LYS A 87 -15.45 -20.89 3.81
C LYS A 87 -16.65 -21.25 4.70
N GLU A 88 -17.46 -20.27 5.09
CA GLU A 88 -18.74 -20.46 5.80
C GLU A 88 -19.87 -20.76 4.81
#